data_AF-A0A7I8CUY9-F1
#
_entry.id   AF-A0A7I8CUY9-F1
#
_cell.length_a   1.000
_cell.length_b   1.000
_cell.length_c   1.000
_cell.angle_alpha   90.00
_cell.angle_beta   90.00
_cell.angle_gamma   90.00
#
_symmetry.space_group_name_H-M   'P 1'
#
loop_
_entity.id
_entity.type
_entity.pdbx_description
1 polymer ?
#
loop_
_entity_poly.entity_id
_entity_poly.type
_entity_poly.pdbx_seq_one_letter_code
_entity_poly.pdbx_strand_id
1 'polypeptide(L)'
;MITLTCSELRLLQQRLCERRRELLATLHGEYGDLAGARPPEELGPESHPDETASRKASDQLRTALARHDFDELQQIDAALARIAAGRYGACVDCGDPIGYERLVAAPYTARCVSCQTVFEQRRATRQ
;
A
#
# COMPACT_ATOMS: atom_id res chain seq x y z
N MET A 1 14.39 -8.47 -23.13
CA MET A 1 13.15 -7.69 -23.00
C MET A 1 12.04 -8.65 -22.62
N ILE A 2 11.33 -8.45 -21.50
CA ILE A 2 10.21 -9.32 -21.15
C ILE A 2 9.11 -9.05 -22.16
N THR A 3 8.74 -10.06 -22.93
CA THR A 3 7.61 -10.01 -23.86
C THR A 3 6.33 -10.29 -23.07
N LEU A 4 5.85 -9.32 -22.28
CA LEU A 4 4.50 -9.43 -21.74
C LEU A 4 3.52 -9.33 -22.92
N THR A 5 2.67 -10.33 -23.05
CA THR A 5 1.60 -10.29 -24.04
C THR A 5 0.54 -9.26 -23.65
N CYS A 6 -0.16 -8.71 -24.64
CA CYS A 6 -1.28 -7.79 -24.41
C CYS A 6 -2.41 -8.39 -23.55
N SER A 7 -2.51 -9.72 -23.48
CA SER A 7 -3.43 -10.45 -22.59
C SER A 7 -2.93 -10.48 -21.15
N GLU A 8 -1.66 -10.80 -20.92
CA GLU A 8 -1.06 -10.83 -19.57
C GLU A 8 -1.07 -9.45 -18.92
N LEU A 9 -0.72 -8.42 -19.66
CA LEU A 9 -0.74 -7.04 -19.15
C LEU A 9 -2.15 -6.61 -18.75
N ARG A 10 -3.17 -7.00 -19.53
CA ARG A 10 -4.58 -6.73 -19.21
C ARG A 10 -5.04 -7.44 -17.94
N LEU A 11 -4.65 -8.70 -17.76
CA LEU A 11 -4.95 -9.48 -16.55
C LEU A 11 -4.35 -8.81 -15.31
N LEU A 12 -3.08 -8.41 -15.39
CA LEU A 12 -2.39 -7.73 -14.29
C LEU A 12 -3.03 -6.37 -13.98
N GLN A 13 -3.39 -5.60 -15.02
CA GLN A 13 -4.11 -4.34 -14.87
C GLN A 13 -5.48 -4.53 -14.20
N GLN A 14 -6.24 -5.56 -14.59
CA GLN A 14 -7.53 -5.87 -13.96
C GLN A 14 -7.37 -6.19 -12.47
N ARG A 15 -6.39 -7.03 -12.11
CA ARG A 15 -6.07 -7.33 -10.70
C ARG A 15 -5.71 -6.07 -9.91
N LEU A 16 -4.89 -5.19 -10.48
CA LEU A 16 -4.53 -3.92 -9.84
C LEU A 16 -5.74 -3.01 -9.63
N CYS A 17 -6.61 -2.88 -10.63
CA CYS A 17 -7.83 -2.07 -10.51
C CYS A 17 -8.81 -2.64 -9.46
N GLU A 18 -8.96 -3.96 -9.40
CA GLU A 18 -9.80 -4.61 -8.40
C GLU A 18 -9.28 -4.36 -6.99
N ARG A 19 -7.97 -4.58 -6.76
CA ARG A 19 -7.33 -4.33 -5.47
C ARG A 19 -7.39 -2.85 -5.07
N ARG A 20 -7.20 -1.93 -6.03
CA ARG A 20 -7.35 -0.48 -5.80
C ARG A 20 -8.75 -0.14 -5.30
N ARG A 21 -9.78 -0.71 -5.91
CA ARG A 21 -11.18 -0.46 -5.54
C ARG A 21 -11.48 -1.01 -4.14
N GLU A 22 -10.96 -2.19 -3.82
CA GLU A 22 -11.07 -2.78 -2.48
C GLU A 22 -10.43 -1.87 -1.42
N LEU A 23 -9.18 -1.45 -1.62
CA LEU A 23 -8.48 -0.56 -0.70
C LEU A 23 -9.19 0.79 -0.54
N LEU A 24 -9.70 1.38 -1.63
CA LEU A 24 -10.46 2.63 -1.55
C LEU A 24 -11.77 2.46 -0.76
N ALA A 25 -12.47 1.33 -0.90
CA ALA A 25 -13.67 1.05 -0.12
C ALA A 25 -13.36 0.88 1.37
N THR A 26 -12.29 0.14 1.70
CA THR A 26 -11.79 0.00 3.07
C THR A 26 -11.39 1.35 3.65
N LEU A 27 -10.60 2.13 2.91
CA LEU A 27 -10.15 3.46 3.33
C LEU A 27 -11.33 4.42 3.59
N HIS A 28 -12.35 4.40 2.72
CA HIS A 28 -13.52 5.25 2.85
C HIS A 28 -14.45 4.82 4.01
N GLY A 29 -14.58 3.51 4.25
CA GLY A 29 -15.38 2.96 5.34
C GLY A 29 -14.70 3.11 6.71
N GLU A 30 -13.60 2.38 6.93
CA GLU A 30 -13.01 2.23 8.26
C GLU A 30 -12.34 3.50 8.81
N TYR A 31 -11.90 4.39 7.90
CA TYR A 31 -11.16 5.61 8.24
C TYR A 31 -11.92 6.90 7.93
N GLY A 32 -12.97 6.85 7.10
CA GLY A 32 -13.91 7.97 6.95
C GLY A 32 -14.59 8.33 8.28
N ASP A 33 -14.87 7.31 9.10
CA ASP A 33 -15.39 7.48 10.46
C ASP A 33 -14.38 8.16 11.42
N LEU A 34 -13.07 8.13 11.14
CA LEU A 34 -12.06 8.83 11.95
C LEU A 34 -12.02 10.34 11.67
N ALA A 35 -12.29 10.75 10.42
CA ALA A 35 -12.42 12.17 10.09
C ALA A 35 -13.71 12.79 10.67
N GLY A 36 -14.74 11.95 10.91
CA GLY A 36 -15.96 12.31 11.64
C GLY A 36 -15.85 12.17 13.16
N ALA A 37 -14.81 11.48 13.66
CA ALA A 37 -14.52 11.43 15.09
C ALA A 37 -13.97 12.79 15.51
N ARG A 38 -14.85 13.59 16.13
CA ARG A 38 -14.55 14.80 16.88
C ARG A 38 -13.17 14.65 17.56
N PRO A 39 -12.30 15.69 17.58
CA PRO A 39 -11.16 15.68 18.49
C PRO A 39 -11.65 15.25 19.88
N PRO A 40 -10.83 14.55 20.69
CA PRO A 40 -11.19 14.22 22.05
C PRO A 40 -11.33 15.53 22.84
N GLU A 41 -12.47 16.18 22.69
CA GLU A 41 -12.93 17.25 23.56
C GLU A 41 -13.24 16.54 24.87
N GLU A 42 -12.26 16.65 25.77
CA GLU A 42 -12.37 16.50 27.21
C GLU A 42 -12.87 15.12 27.67
N LEU A 43 -11.89 14.26 27.96
CA LEU A 43 -12.03 13.11 28.85
C LEU A 43 -12.80 13.56 30.11
N GLY A 44 -14.07 13.17 30.21
CA GLY A 44 -14.78 13.22 31.48
C GLY A 44 -14.02 12.39 32.53
N PRO A 45 -13.95 12.84 33.79
CA PRO A 45 -13.09 12.27 34.84
C PRO A 45 -13.42 10.82 35.27
N GLU A 46 -14.25 10.10 34.52
CA GLU A 46 -14.78 8.77 34.82
C GLU A 46 -14.24 7.64 33.94
N SER A 47 -13.34 7.92 32.98
CA SER A 47 -12.69 6.86 32.20
C SER A 47 -11.60 6.19 33.02
N HIS A 48 -11.75 4.90 33.33
CA HIS A 48 -10.71 4.12 34.00
C HIS A 48 -9.40 4.15 33.18
N PRO A 49 -8.22 4.24 33.83
CA PRO A 49 -6.94 4.34 33.14
C PRO A 49 -6.65 3.13 32.22
N ASP A 50 -7.14 1.95 32.60
CA ASP A 50 -7.05 0.71 31.81
C ASP A 50 -7.86 0.81 30.50
N GLU A 51 -9.10 1.31 30.56
CA GLU A 51 -9.95 1.49 29.38
C GLU A 51 -9.38 2.56 28.42
N THR A 52 -8.78 3.60 28.98
CA THR A 52 -8.14 4.66 28.19
C THR A 52 -6.88 4.16 27.47
N ALA A 53 -6.09 3.30 28.12
CA ALA A 53 -4.91 2.68 27.50
C ALA A 53 -5.31 1.71 26.38
N SER A 54 -6.32 0.87 26.60
CA SER A 54 -6.85 -0.07 25.61
C SER A 54 -7.39 0.64 24.36
N ARG A 55 -8.17 1.73 24.54
CA ARG A 55 -8.68 2.55 23.43
C ARG A 55 -7.56 3.19 22.62
N LYS A 56 -6.53 3.75 23.27
CA LYS A 56 -5.37 4.34 22.59
C LYS A 56 -4.58 3.30 21.78
N ALA A 57 -4.37 2.10 22.33
CA ALA A 57 -3.68 1.02 21.62
C ALA A 57 -4.46 0.59 20.37
N SER A 58 -5.80 0.48 20.48
CA SER A 58 -6.68 0.18 19.34
C SER A 58 -6.63 1.27 18.27
N ASP A 59 -6.67 2.55 18.65
CA ASP A 59 -6.59 3.67 17.72
C ASP A 59 -5.22 3.76 17.01
N GLN A 60 -4.13 3.51 17.73
CA GLN A 60 -2.79 3.42 17.15
C GLN A 60 -2.67 2.28 16.13
N LEU A 61 -3.23 1.11 16.45
CA LEU A 61 -3.25 -0.03 15.54
C LEU A 61 -4.05 0.31 14.27
N ARG A 62 -5.25 0.88 14.42
CA ARG A 62 -6.06 1.35 13.28
C ARG A 62 -5.29 2.34 12.42
N THR A 63 -4.67 3.35 13.02
CA THR A 63 -3.87 4.33 12.27
C THR A 63 -2.70 3.69 11.52
N ALA A 64 -2.04 2.69 12.11
CA ALA A 64 -0.95 1.98 11.45
C ALA A 64 -1.43 1.17 10.24
N LEU A 65 -2.58 0.50 10.36
CA LEU A 65 -3.24 -0.19 9.24
C LEU A 65 -3.64 0.81 8.14
N ALA A 66 -4.17 1.98 8.50
CA ALA A 66 -4.53 3.04 7.55
C ALA A 66 -3.37 3.46 6.67
N ARG A 67 -2.22 3.67 7.32
CA ARG A 67 -0.99 4.07 6.64
C ARG A 67 -0.50 2.98 5.71
N HIS A 68 -0.56 1.72 6.14
CA HIS A 68 -0.20 0.58 5.32
C HIS A 68 -1.09 0.48 4.07
N ASP A 69 -2.40 0.57 4.23
CA ASP A 69 -3.37 0.50 3.13
C ASP A 69 -3.18 1.67 2.14
N PHE A 70 -2.90 2.87 2.66
CA PHE A 70 -2.59 4.03 1.85
C PHE A 70 -1.28 3.88 1.07
N ASP A 71 -0.22 3.36 1.71
CA ASP A 71 1.05 3.05 1.04
C ASP A 71 0.87 1.97 -0.05
N GLU A 72 0.04 0.95 0.19
CA GLU A 72 -0.30 -0.06 -0.82
C GLU A 72 -1.05 0.58 -2.01
N LEU A 73 -2.05 1.42 -1.72
CA LEU A 73 -2.81 2.15 -2.73
C LEU A 73 -1.90 3.00 -3.63
N GLN A 74 -0.96 3.74 -3.04
CA GLN A 74 0.01 4.54 -3.80
C GLN A 74 0.89 3.70 -4.72
N GLN A 75 1.31 2.51 -4.26
CA GLN A 75 2.10 1.59 -5.09
C GLN A 75 1.29 1.05 -6.27
N ILE A 76 0.01 0.76 -6.07
CA ILE A 76 -0.91 0.32 -7.13
C ILE A 76 -1.15 1.43 -8.15
N ASP A 77 -1.43 2.66 -7.69
CA ASP A 77 -1.60 3.81 -8.59
C ASP A 77 -0.33 4.08 -9.41
N ALA A 78 0.84 3.99 -8.79
CA ALA A 78 2.12 4.10 -9.48
C ALA A 78 2.33 2.95 -10.50
N ALA A 79 1.85 1.75 -10.23
CA ALA A 79 1.91 0.63 -11.17
C ALA A 79 0.98 0.85 -12.38
N LEU A 80 -0.25 1.29 -12.15
CA LEU A 80 -1.20 1.66 -13.21
C LEU A 80 -0.66 2.79 -14.09
N ALA A 81 -0.03 3.81 -13.48
CA ALA A 81 0.62 4.89 -14.23
C ALA A 81 1.78 4.38 -15.10
N ARG A 82 2.57 3.41 -14.60
CA ARG A 82 3.63 2.75 -15.38
C ARG A 82 3.08 1.93 -16.55
N ILE A 83 1.94 1.28 -16.37
CA ILE A 83 1.22 0.58 -17.45
C ILE A 83 0.79 1.57 -18.52
N ALA A 84 0.14 2.67 -18.13
CA ALA A 84 -0.28 3.72 -19.06
C ALA A 84 0.89 4.35 -19.82
N ALA A 85 2.05 4.50 -19.16
CA ALA A 85 3.28 5.02 -19.78
C ALA A 85 4.05 3.97 -20.61
N GLY A 86 3.62 2.71 -20.66
CA GLY A 86 4.33 1.64 -21.36
C GLY A 86 5.67 1.23 -20.72
N ARG A 87 5.92 1.61 -19.46
CA ARG A 87 7.15 1.30 -18.69
C ARG A 87 6.94 0.20 -17.63
N TYR A 88 5.82 -0.52 -17.74
CA TYR A 88 5.50 -1.59 -16.79
C TYR A 88 6.45 -2.77 -16.94
N GLY A 89 6.84 -3.37 -15.81
CA GLY A 89 7.84 -4.44 -15.79
C GLY A 89 9.29 -3.97 -15.86
N ALA A 90 9.57 -2.66 -15.71
CA ALA A 90 10.92 -2.13 -15.52
C ALA A 90 11.12 -1.62 -14.08
N CYS A 91 12.30 -1.87 -13.52
CA CYS A 91 12.67 -1.41 -12.18
C CYS A 91 12.82 0.12 -12.17
N VAL A 92 12.25 0.78 -11.15
CA VAL A 92 12.35 2.24 -10.98
C VAL A 92 13.74 2.74 -10.55
N ASP A 93 14.59 1.87 -10.00
CA ASP A 93 15.94 2.23 -9.53
C ASP A 93 17.01 1.94 -10.59
N CYS A 94 17.06 0.71 -11.13
CA CYS A 94 18.09 0.31 -12.10
C CYS A 94 17.61 0.25 -13.55
N GLY A 95 16.31 0.33 -13.82
CA GLY A 95 15.75 0.16 -15.17
C GLY A 95 15.68 -1.29 -15.66
N ASP A 96 16.21 -2.25 -14.92
CA ASP A 96 16.22 -3.66 -15.33
C ASP A 96 14.80 -4.27 -15.39
N PRO A 97 14.58 -5.25 -16.28
CA PRO A 97 13.31 -5.96 -16.36
C PRO A 97 13.00 -6.72 -15.06
N ILE A 98 11.77 -6.58 -14.57
CA ILE A 98 11.24 -7.29 -13.41
C ILE A 98 10.63 -8.60 -13.88
N GLY A 99 11.18 -9.73 -13.43
CA GLY A 99 10.72 -11.07 -13.83
C GLY A 99 9.20 -11.26 -13.74
N TYR A 100 8.63 -11.93 -14.74
CA TYR A 100 7.17 -12.11 -14.86
C TYR A 100 6.56 -12.79 -13.64
N GLU A 101 7.18 -13.84 -13.11
CA GLU A 101 6.71 -14.55 -11.90
C GLU A 101 6.51 -13.60 -10.73
N ARG A 102 7.37 -12.58 -10.61
CA ARG A 102 7.26 -11.57 -9.56
C ARG A 102 6.13 -10.58 -9.82
N LEU A 103 5.91 -10.20 -11.07
CA LEU A 103 4.76 -9.36 -11.45
C LEU A 103 3.43 -10.11 -11.26
N VAL A 104 3.41 -11.43 -11.46
CA VAL A 104 2.24 -12.28 -11.20
C VAL A 104 1.96 -12.38 -9.70
N ALA A 105 3.00 -12.55 -8.88
CA ALA A 105 2.89 -12.63 -7.42
C ALA A 105 2.52 -11.28 -6.79
N ALA A 106 3.15 -10.18 -7.23
CA ALA A 106 2.94 -8.84 -6.73
C ALA A 106 2.93 -7.82 -7.88
N PRO A 107 1.76 -7.55 -8.50
CA PRO A 107 1.67 -6.70 -9.68
C PRO A 107 1.98 -5.21 -9.43
N TYR A 108 1.94 -4.77 -8.16
CA TYR A 108 2.27 -3.39 -7.80
C TYR A 108 3.78 -3.15 -7.65
N THR A 109 4.61 -4.21 -7.68
CA THR A 109 6.05 -4.10 -7.44
C THR A 109 6.72 -3.12 -8.41
N ALA A 110 7.59 -2.26 -7.88
CA ALA A 110 8.29 -1.22 -8.64
C ALA A 110 9.78 -1.48 -8.84
N ARG A 111 10.37 -2.38 -8.06
CA ARG A 111 11.81 -2.64 -8.06
C ARG A 111 12.10 -4.02 -8.59
N CYS A 112 13.34 -4.33 -8.99
CA CYS A 112 13.81 -5.71 -9.13
C CYS A 112 14.15 -6.30 -7.74
N VAL A 113 14.45 -7.61 -7.65
CA VAL A 113 14.73 -8.26 -6.36
C VAL A 113 15.96 -7.63 -5.70
N SER A 114 17.03 -7.39 -6.48
CA SER A 114 18.26 -6.76 -5.97
C SER A 114 18.01 -5.36 -5.41
N CYS A 115 17.29 -4.50 -6.14
CA CYS A 115 16.95 -3.16 -5.66
C CYS A 115 15.96 -3.18 -4.50
N GLN A 116 15.06 -4.17 -4.44
CA GLN A 116 14.15 -4.35 -3.31
C GLN A 116 14.93 -4.69 -2.04
N THR A 117 15.87 -5.63 -2.11
CA THR A 117 16.73 -6.02 -0.98
C THR A 117 17.52 -4.82 -0.45
N VAL A 118 18.12 -4.01 -1.34
CA VAL A 118 18.85 -2.80 -0.94
C VAL A 118 17.92 -1.77 -0.29
N PHE A 119 16.69 -1.60 -0.81
CA PHE A 119 15.71 -0.68 -0.23
C PHE A 119 15.28 -1.10 1.18
N GLU A 120 15.03 -2.39 1.38
CA GLU A 120 14.66 -2.96 2.68
C GLU A 120 15.78 -2.82 3.71
N GLN A 121 17.02 -3.12 3.32
CA GLN A 121 18.20 -2.90 4.17
C GLN A 121 18.32 -1.43 4.58
N ARG A 122 18.17 -0.49 3.63
CA ARG A 122 18.22 0.95 3.93
C ARG A 122 17.10 1.41 4.85
N ARG A 123 15.91 0.82 4.76
CA ARG A 123 14.81 1.09 5.69
C ARG A 123 15.13 0.55 7.09
N ALA A 124 15.66 -0.66 7.19
CA ALA A 124 16.04 -1.29 8.45
C ALA A 124 17.14 -0.52 9.19
N THR A 125 18.11 0.07 8.48
CA THR A 125 19.19 0.86 9.11
C THR A 125 18.76 2.28 9.50
N ARG A 126 17.61 2.77 9.01
CA ARG A 126 17.10 4.12 9.29
C ARG A 126 16.09 4.19 10.43
N GLN A 127 15.72 3.05 11.00
CA GLN A 127 14.73 2.90 12.06
C GLN A 127 15.44 2.59 13.39
#